data_AF-A0A8T4X5Y4-F1
#
_entry.id   AF-A0A8T4X5Y4-F1
#
_cell.length_a   1.000
_cell.length_b   1.000
_cell.length_c   1.000
_cell.angle_alpha   90.00
_cell.angle_beta   90.00
_cell.angle_gamma   90.00
#
_symmetry.space_group_name_H-M   'P 1'
#
loop_
_entity.id
_entity.type
_entity.pdbx_description
1 polymer ?
#
loop_
_entity_poly.entity_id
_entity_poly.type
_entity_poly.pdbx_seq_one_letter_code
_entity_poly.pdbx_strand_id
1 'polypeptide(L)'
;MSMLLFGAGASRPFGIPTMQEMVDDFERELSQSTIHFTFYQDIKKSLVEQYGPNKTDIESILSVLQGIGENVTPSDLGHFTYYYISKNCSKKSFSEEDITKAKEITIKLKDYIKTKCQVNSKDLTSIYSKTYLPLFQNLAGTKFLYHGNFELATEWKSFTTNYDDIFERFWSKFQEPNSHFERQGTSNNYIFNSNITLDNQSLSKLHGSLDWTRIKDTDQIFRSAQTGFNTHETEGDVMLYPIQQKDLYLHPWFTLFQDFKKSLEKFNQWYIIGYAFNDEFILNVIKEGLTKKSKTMIVINPNAEVIRNKFPDVLRKQIIALPYKFGDQYFVNNFIEFQRKVRNIELSIQTNAQCFKIEFPFKVHTEYVHKIEHGSCANATVLPNNHQVFEYNTEKGSEISITLNADFDFDYTRIENLDFTFISNSKTPVKCTIKNQKRIIDTCTLNDWTRLKTDENFLIRVRSVSSRNFLI
;
A
#
# COMPACT_ATOMS: atom_id res chain seq x y z
N MET A 1 11.85 3.44 5.26
CA MET A 1 10.96 2.28 5.48
C MET A 1 9.52 2.59 5.06
N SER A 2 8.85 1.60 4.47
CA SER A 2 7.50 1.76 3.90
C SER A 2 6.56 0.64 4.32
N MET A 3 5.28 0.96 4.48
CA MET A 3 4.23 -0.04 4.59
C MET A 3 3.55 -0.22 3.22
N LEU A 4 3.24 -1.45 2.84
CA LEU A 4 2.48 -1.76 1.62
C LEU A 4 1.18 -2.48 1.97
N LEU A 5 0.09 -2.16 1.29
CA LEU A 5 -1.18 -2.89 1.31
C LEU A 5 -1.57 -3.27 -0.12
N PHE A 6 -1.70 -4.56 -0.38
CA PHE A 6 -2.10 -5.11 -1.68
C PHE A 6 -3.54 -5.59 -1.64
N GLY A 7 -4.36 -5.09 -2.57
CA GLY A 7 -5.71 -5.58 -2.82
C GLY A 7 -5.85 -6.33 -4.14
N ALA A 8 -7.06 -6.76 -4.48
CA ALA A 8 -7.32 -7.66 -5.61
C ALA A 8 -6.79 -7.12 -6.95
N GLY A 9 -6.77 -5.80 -7.14
CA GLY A 9 -6.20 -5.17 -8.33
C GLY A 9 -4.69 -5.42 -8.52
N ALA A 10 -3.96 -5.78 -7.47
CA ALA A 10 -2.54 -6.16 -7.54
C ALA A 10 -2.34 -7.57 -8.11
N SER A 11 -3.32 -8.46 -7.95
CA SER A 11 -3.30 -9.83 -8.48
C SER A 11 -3.82 -9.91 -9.92
N ARG A 12 -4.54 -8.88 -10.40
CA ARG A 12 -5.10 -8.83 -11.76
C ARG A 12 -4.11 -9.09 -12.90
N PRO A 13 -2.86 -8.58 -12.88
CA PRO A 13 -1.86 -8.89 -13.92
C PRO A 13 -1.51 -10.37 -14.04
N PHE A 14 -1.80 -11.17 -13.00
CA PHE A 14 -1.52 -12.59 -12.90
C PHE A 14 -2.70 -13.46 -13.35
N GLY A 15 -3.74 -12.86 -13.94
CA GLY A 15 -4.93 -13.55 -14.43
C GLY A 15 -6.00 -13.80 -13.36
N ILE A 16 -5.80 -13.30 -12.14
CA ILE A 16 -6.82 -13.37 -11.09
C ILE A 16 -7.81 -12.21 -11.26
N PRO A 17 -9.11 -12.45 -11.48
CA PRO A 17 -10.08 -11.37 -11.63
C PRO A 17 -10.20 -10.52 -10.36
N THR A 18 -10.64 -9.27 -10.49
CA THR A 18 -11.05 -8.49 -9.30
C THR A 18 -12.35 -9.04 -8.70
N MET A 19 -12.66 -8.67 -7.46
CA MET A 19 -13.92 -9.11 -6.82
C MET A 19 -15.18 -8.68 -7.58
N GLN A 20 -15.13 -7.56 -8.31
CA GLN A 20 -16.22 -7.14 -9.20
C GLN A 20 -16.28 -8.01 -10.47
N GLU A 21 -15.15 -8.28 -11.11
CA GLU A 21 -15.08 -9.16 -12.29
C GLU A 21 -15.58 -10.58 -11.95
N MET A 22 -15.31 -11.07 -10.73
CA MET A 22 -15.79 -12.37 -10.26
C MET A 22 -17.31 -12.47 -10.20
N VAL A 23 -18.05 -11.38 -9.93
CA VAL A 23 -19.52 -11.40 -9.89
C VAL A 23 -20.09 -11.77 -11.25
N ASP A 24 -19.64 -11.07 -12.30
CA ASP A 24 -20.15 -11.25 -13.65
C ASP A 24 -19.70 -12.60 -14.23
N ASP A 25 -18.49 -13.05 -13.89
CA ASP A 25 -17.97 -14.34 -14.32
C ASP A 25 -18.71 -15.52 -13.64
N PHE A 26 -18.93 -15.45 -12.32
CA PHE A 26 -19.65 -16.49 -11.57
C PHE A 26 -21.12 -16.58 -12.00
N GLU A 27 -21.74 -15.44 -12.27
CA GLU A 27 -23.11 -15.37 -12.77
C GLU A 27 -23.29 -16.13 -14.09
N ARG A 28 -22.32 -15.99 -15.01
CA ARG A 28 -22.33 -16.76 -16.27
C ARG A 28 -22.21 -18.26 -16.03
N GLU A 29 -21.39 -18.68 -15.07
CA GLU A 29 -21.26 -20.10 -14.70
C GLU A 29 -22.55 -20.64 -14.07
N LEU A 30 -23.19 -19.87 -13.19
CA LEU A 30 -24.40 -20.26 -12.49
C LEU A 30 -25.63 -20.32 -13.40
N SER A 31 -25.61 -19.60 -14.53
CA SER A 31 -26.72 -19.54 -15.51
C SER A 31 -27.11 -20.90 -16.11
N GLN A 32 -26.26 -21.92 -15.96
CA GLN A 32 -26.56 -23.30 -16.35
C GLN A 32 -27.65 -23.96 -15.49
N SER A 33 -27.92 -23.42 -14.29
CA SER A 33 -28.99 -23.87 -13.38
C SER A 33 -30.03 -22.77 -13.20
N THR A 34 -31.19 -22.89 -13.87
CA THR A 34 -32.25 -21.86 -13.83
C THR A 34 -32.66 -21.51 -12.40
N ILE A 35 -32.79 -22.51 -11.53
CA ILE A 35 -33.24 -22.32 -10.14
C ILE A 35 -32.19 -21.59 -9.30
N HIS A 36 -30.92 -22.01 -9.37
CA HIS A 36 -29.85 -21.34 -8.61
C HIS A 36 -29.60 -19.94 -9.14
N PHE A 37 -29.67 -19.76 -10.45
CA PHE A 37 -29.48 -18.49 -11.11
C PHE A 37 -30.53 -17.46 -10.68
N THR A 38 -31.83 -17.80 -10.73
CA THR A 38 -32.89 -16.86 -10.31
C THR A 38 -32.73 -16.45 -8.85
N PHE A 39 -32.45 -17.40 -7.94
CA PHE A 39 -32.24 -17.09 -6.52
C PHE A 39 -31.04 -16.16 -6.30
N TYR A 40 -29.93 -16.41 -7.00
CA TYR A 40 -28.75 -15.55 -6.96
C TYR A 40 -29.03 -14.14 -7.51
N GLN A 41 -29.79 -14.03 -8.61
CA GLN A 41 -30.18 -12.75 -9.20
C GLN A 41 -31.02 -11.90 -8.26
N ASP A 42 -31.95 -12.51 -7.53
CA ASP A 42 -32.80 -11.80 -6.56
C ASP A 42 -31.96 -11.17 -5.43
N ILE A 43 -30.94 -11.89 -4.96
CA ILE A 43 -29.96 -11.38 -3.98
C ILE A 43 -29.15 -10.23 -4.58
N LYS A 44 -28.53 -10.45 -5.76
CA LYS A 44 -27.69 -9.45 -6.44
C LYS A 44 -28.48 -8.16 -6.67
N LYS A 45 -29.70 -8.27 -7.20
CA LYS A 45 -30.59 -7.14 -7.48
C LYS A 45 -30.86 -6.34 -6.22
N SER A 46 -31.19 -7.01 -5.11
CA SER A 46 -31.46 -6.36 -3.83
C SER A 46 -30.24 -5.59 -3.29
N LEU A 47 -29.04 -6.16 -3.41
CA LEU A 47 -27.79 -5.49 -3.02
C LEU A 47 -27.47 -4.29 -3.91
N VAL A 48 -27.65 -4.42 -5.22
CA VAL A 48 -27.42 -3.33 -6.19
C VAL A 48 -28.40 -2.18 -5.96
N GLU A 49 -29.68 -2.47 -5.72
CA GLU A 49 -30.69 -1.44 -5.43
C GLU A 49 -30.35 -0.67 -4.14
N GLN A 50 -29.86 -1.36 -3.11
CA GLN A 50 -29.57 -0.74 -1.82
C GLN A 50 -28.22 0.00 -1.77
N TYR A 51 -27.16 -0.58 -2.35
CA TYR A 51 -25.78 -0.10 -2.18
C TYR A 51 -25.13 0.41 -3.47
N GLY A 52 -25.77 0.16 -4.61
CA GLY A 52 -25.25 0.44 -5.94
C GLY A 52 -24.32 -0.66 -6.47
N PRO A 53 -24.08 -0.67 -7.80
CA PRO A 53 -23.30 -1.72 -8.45
C PRO A 53 -21.84 -1.74 -7.98
N ASN A 54 -21.24 -0.60 -7.66
CA ASN A 54 -19.83 -0.51 -7.26
C ASN A 54 -19.54 -1.05 -5.85
N LYS A 55 -20.58 -1.25 -5.04
CA LYS A 55 -20.48 -1.83 -3.68
C LYS A 55 -21.02 -3.27 -3.62
N THR A 56 -21.57 -3.77 -4.71
CA THR A 56 -22.02 -5.16 -4.80
C THR A 56 -20.90 -5.97 -5.46
N ASP A 57 -20.15 -6.68 -4.63
CA ASP A 57 -19.08 -7.58 -5.06
C ASP A 57 -19.39 -9.01 -4.61
N ILE A 58 -18.51 -9.94 -4.98
CA ILE A 58 -18.75 -11.36 -4.74
C ILE A 58 -18.82 -11.69 -3.25
N GLU A 59 -18.14 -10.92 -2.41
CA GLU A 59 -18.09 -11.11 -0.97
C GLU A 59 -19.41 -10.66 -0.30
N SER A 60 -20.04 -9.59 -0.80
CA SER A 60 -21.37 -9.20 -0.33
C SER A 60 -22.46 -10.18 -0.69
N ILE A 61 -22.40 -10.80 -1.87
CA ILE A 61 -23.32 -11.86 -2.24
C ILE A 61 -23.08 -13.11 -1.37
N LEU A 62 -21.82 -13.51 -1.19
CA LEU A 62 -21.46 -14.65 -0.34
C LEU A 62 -21.94 -14.47 1.10
N SER A 63 -21.80 -13.25 1.65
CA SER A 63 -22.27 -12.96 3.02
C SER A 63 -23.77 -13.15 3.17
N VAL A 64 -24.58 -12.76 2.17
CA VAL A 64 -26.04 -12.97 2.20
C VAL A 64 -26.35 -14.47 2.10
N LEU A 65 -25.70 -15.18 1.18
CA LEU A 65 -25.88 -16.62 1.00
C LEU A 65 -25.52 -17.41 2.28
N GLN A 66 -24.43 -17.06 2.95
CA GLN A 66 -24.06 -17.68 4.23
C GLN A 66 -25.10 -17.39 5.31
N GLY A 67 -25.54 -16.15 5.45
CA GLY A 67 -26.58 -15.79 6.43
C GLY A 67 -27.89 -16.56 6.22
N ILE A 68 -28.31 -16.75 4.96
CA ILE A 68 -29.47 -17.58 4.63
C ILE A 68 -29.19 -19.06 4.93
N GLY A 69 -28.04 -19.59 4.50
CA GLY A 69 -27.67 -20.99 4.68
C GLY A 69 -27.50 -21.41 6.14
N GLU A 70 -27.04 -20.50 7.00
CA GLU A 70 -26.92 -20.70 8.45
C GLU A 70 -28.24 -20.45 9.18
N ASN A 71 -29.30 -20.05 8.46
CA ASN A 71 -30.61 -19.68 9.00
C ASN A 71 -30.50 -18.58 10.08
N VAL A 72 -29.66 -17.58 9.82
CA VAL A 72 -29.47 -16.42 10.69
C VAL A 72 -30.80 -15.68 10.85
N THR A 73 -31.20 -15.48 12.10
CA THR A 73 -32.46 -14.83 12.44
C THR A 73 -32.26 -13.34 12.73
N PRO A 74 -33.31 -12.50 12.66
CA PRO A 74 -33.21 -11.08 13.03
C PRO A 74 -32.62 -10.83 14.43
N SER A 75 -32.82 -11.75 15.38
CA SER A 75 -32.22 -11.68 16.73
C SER A 75 -30.69 -11.76 16.70
N ASP A 76 -30.11 -12.52 15.77
CA ASP A 76 -28.67 -12.70 15.64
C ASP A 76 -27.97 -11.46 15.06
N LEU A 77 -28.75 -10.59 14.39
CA LEU A 77 -28.31 -9.33 13.78
C LEU A 77 -28.32 -8.14 14.76
N GLY A 78 -28.71 -8.37 16.02
CA GLY A 78 -28.71 -7.38 17.09
C GLY A 78 -30.06 -6.72 17.37
N HIS A 79 -30.16 -6.08 18.54
CA HIS A 79 -31.43 -5.61 19.10
C HIS A 79 -32.16 -4.57 18.22
N PHE A 80 -31.42 -3.64 17.61
CA PHE A 80 -32.02 -2.62 16.75
C PHE A 80 -32.63 -3.25 15.49
N THR A 81 -31.88 -4.12 14.81
CA THR A 81 -32.34 -4.83 13.61
C THR A 81 -33.56 -5.68 13.92
N TYR A 82 -33.53 -6.44 15.02
CA TYR A 82 -34.67 -7.20 15.49
C TYR A 82 -35.90 -6.32 15.73
N TYR A 83 -35.75 -5.20 16.46
CA TYR A 83 -36.85 -4.26 16.69
C TYR A 83 -37.42 -3.71 15.37
N TYR A 84 -36.55 -3.25 14.45
CA TYR A 84 -36.97 -2.69 13.17
C TYR A 84 -37.72 -3.71 12.31
N ILE A 85 -37.20 -4.93 12.16
CA ILE A 85 -37.84 -6.01 11.40
C ILE A 85 -39.15 -6.43 12.07
N SER A 86 -39.18 -6.56 13.40
CA SER A 86 -40.39 -6.96 14.13
C SER A 86 -41.58 -6.02 13.93
N LYS A 87 -41.31 -4.74 13.61
CA LYS A 87 -42.32 -3.71 13.35
C LYS A 87 -42.73 -3.61 11.89
N ASN A 88 -41.84 -3.94 10.96
CA ASN A 88 -42.00 -3.63 9.54
C ASN A 88 -42.07 -4.86 8.62
N CYS A 89 -41.81 -6.07 9.11
CA CYS A 89 -41.75 -7.28 8.29
C CYS A 89 -42.63 -8.41 8.85
N SER A 90 -43.38 -9.06 7.96
CA SER A 90 -44.25 -10.21 8.28
C SER A 90 -43.49 -11.55 8.26
N LYS A 91 -42.50 -11.71 7.37
CA LYS A 91 -41.66 -12.91 7.28
C LYS A 91 -40.45 -12.77 8.21
N LYS A 92 -40.25 -13.76 9.09
CA LYS A 92 -39.19 -13.75 10.12
C LYS A 92 -38.11 -14.81 9.92
N SER A 93 -38.27 -15.70 8.95
CA SER A 93 -37.34 -16.79 8.64
C SER A 93 -37.33 -17.12 7.15
N PHE A 94 -36.25 -17.74 6.69
CA PHE A 94 -36.15 -18.29 5.35
C PHE A 94 -36.85 -19.65 5.27
N SER A 95 -37.23 -20.09 4.07
CA SER A 95 -37.78 -21.44 3.88
C SER A 95 -36.65 -22.48 3.84
N GLU A 96 -36.95 -23.75 4.12
CA GLU A 96 -35.97 -24.86 3.98
C GLU A 96 -35.39 -24.95 2.56
N GLU A 97 -36.20 -24.60 1.55
CA GLU A 97 -35.78 -24.53 0.16
C GLU A 97 -34.76 -23.39 -0.07
N ASP A 98 -35.01 -22.20 0.49
CA ASP A 98 -34.07 -21.06 0.42
C ASP A 98 -32.75 -21.40 1.13
N ILE A 99 -32.81 -22.03 2.31
CA ILE A 99 -31.65 -22.45 3.09
C ILE A 99 -30.81 -23.45 2.28
N THR A 100 -31.45 -24.44 1.67
CA THR A 100 -30.77 -25.46 0.86
C THR A 100 -30.09 -24.85 -0.37
N LYS A 101 -30.81 -24.00 -1.13
CA LYS A 101 -30.25 -23.28 -2.28
C LYS A 101 -29.06 -22.41 -1.88
N ALA A 102 -29.17 -21.68 -0.77
CA ALA A 102 -28.12 -20.81 -0.30
C ALA A 102 -26.84 -21.60 0.07
N LYS A 103 -26.97 -22.76 0.74
CA LYS A 103 -25.84 -23.66 1.01
C LYS A 103 -25.18 -24.18 -0.26
N GLU A 104 -25.97 -24.64 -1.22
CA GLU A 104 -25.46 -25.17 -2.50
C GLU A 104 -24.71 -24.11 -3.31
N ILE A 105 -25.27 -22.90 -3.42
CA ILE A 105 -24.62 -21.77 -4.12
C ILE A 105 -23.38 -21.31 -3.35
N THR A 106 -23.42 -21.31 -2.01
CA THR A 106 -22.25 -20.99 -1.17
C THR A 106 -21.08 -21.91 -1.46
N ILE A 107 -21.32 -23.23 -1.56
CA ILE A 107 -20.28 -24.22 -1.89
C ILE A 107 -19.71 -23.93 -3.28
N LYS A 108 -20.57 -23.81 -4.30
CA LYS A 108 -20.16 -23.49 -5.67
C LYS A 108 -19.34 -22.20 -5.74
N LEU A 109 -19.76 -21.18 -5.01
CA LEU A 109 -19.09 -19.89 -5.00
C LEU A 109 -17.73 -19.94 -4.32
N LYS A 110 -17.60 -20.66 -3.19
CA LYS A 110 -16.32 -20.87 -2.53
C LYS A 110 -15.34 -21.63 -3.44
N ASP A 111 -15.82 -22.69 -4.09
CA ASP A 111 -15.01 -23.48 -5.04
C ASP A 111 -14.59 -22.64 -6.25
N TYR A 112 -15.50 -21.81 -6.75
CA TYR A 112 -15.20 -20.84 -7.80
C TYR A 112 -14.10 -19.87 -7.39
N ILE A 113 -14.21 -19.22 -6.22
CA ILE A 113 -13.20 -18.28 -5.70
C ILE A 113 -11.85 -18.97 -5.56
N LYS A 114 -11.81 -20.18 -4.97
CA LYS A 114 -10.57 -20.97 -4.84
C LYS A 114 -9.93 -21.21 -6.20
N THR A 115 -10.73 -21.67 -7.17
CA THR A 115 -10.24 -21.99 -8.52
C THR A 115 -9.70 -20.75 -9.23
N LYS A 116 -10.36 -19.60 -9.10
CA LYS A 116 -9.95 -18.35 -9.77
C LYS A 116 -8.75 -17.68 -9.11
N CYS A 117 -8.57 -17.84 -7.80
CA CYS A 117 -7.45 -17.26 -7.07
C CYS A 117 -6.20 -18.17 -7.10
N GLN A 118 -6.31 -19.42 -7.59
CA GLN A 118 -5.16 -20.30 -7.78
C GLN A 118 -4.34 -19.91 -9.00
N VAL A 119 -3.05 -19.64 -8.80
CA VAL A 119 -2.12 -19.37 -9.90
C VAL A 119 -1.47 -20.65 -10.38
N ASN A 120 -1.86 -21.07 -11.59
CA ASN A 120 -1.39 -22.32 -12.20
C ASN A 120 -0.10 -22.19 -13.03
N SER A 121 0.31 -20.96 -13.38
CA SER A 121 1.55 -20.76 -14.15
C SER A 121 2.78 -20.98 -13.28
N LYS A 122 3.70 -21.82 -13.75
CA LYS A 122 5.02 -22.03 -13.13
C LYS A 122 6.00 -20.89 -13.40
N ASP A 123 5.82 -20.16 -14.49
CA ASP A 123 6.65 -19.01 -14.83
C ASP A 123 5.83 -17.72 -14.81
N LEU A 124 6.10 -16.89 -13.81
CA LEU A 124 5.50 -15.57 -13.60
C LEU A 124 6.53 -14.45 -13.84
N THR A 125 7.73 -14.77 -14.32
CA THR A 125 8.88 -13.85 -14.38
C THR A 125 8.59 -12.63 -15.25
N SER A 126 7.94 -12.81 -16.39
CA SER A 126 7.57 -11.71 -17.30
C SER A 126 6.50 -10.77 -16.73
N ILE A 127 5.67 -11.25 -15.80
CA ILE A 127 4.66 -10.44 -15.10
C ILE A 127 5.32 -9.73 -13.92
N TYR A 128 6.21 -10.43 -13.19
CA TYR A 128 6.99 -9.86 -12.09
C TYR A 128 7.87 -8.69 -12.54
N SER A 129 8.47 -8.77 -13.72
CA SER A 129 9.28 -7.67 -14.28
C SER A 129 8.49 -6.38 -14.54
N LYS A 130 7.16 -6.45 -14.62
CA LYS A 130 6.27 -5.30 -14.81
C LYS A 130 5.53 -4.88 -13.53
N THR A 131 5.59 -5.68 -12.47
CA THR A 131 4.79 -5.53 -11.24
C THR A 131 5.68 -5.31 -10.02
N TYR A 132 6.01 -6.38 -9.30
CA TYR A 132 6.73 -6.32 -8.02
C TYR A 132 8.20 -5.92 -8.18
N LEU A 133 8.87 -6.32 -9.26
CA LEU A 133 10.27 -5.98 -9.47
C LEU A 133 10.50 -4.45 -9.52
N PRO A 134 9.85 -3.69 -10.42
CA PRO A 134 10.01 -2.24 -10.45
C PRO A 134 9.50 -1.56 -9.17
N LEU A 135 8.49 -2.12 -8.50
CA LEU A 135 8.03 -1.64 -7.21
C LEU A 135 9.14 -1.70 -6.15
N PHE A 136 9.75 -2.86 -5.95
CA PHE A 136 10.75 -3.07 -4.90
C PHE A 136 12.14 -2.50 -5.25
N GLN A 137 12.49 -2.37 -6.53
CA GLN A 137 13.69 -1.66 -6.96
C GLN A 137 13.60 -0.15 -6.69
N ASN A 138 12.39 0.41 -6.71
CA ASN A 138 12.18 1.86 -6.57
C ASN A 138 11.51 2.24 -5.25
N LEU A 139 11.27 1.29 -4.36
CA LEU A 139 10.74 1.57 -3.04
C LEU A 139 11.78 2.33 -2.21
N ALA A 140 11.32 3.28 -1.39
CA ALA A 140 12.22 4.05 -0.51
C ALA A 140 12.76 3.18 0.65
N GLY A 141 14.08 3.13 0.80
CA GLY A 141 14.75 2.43 1.90
C GLY A 141 16.27 2.62 1.84
N THR A 142 16.96 2.27 2.91
CA THR A 142 18.44 2.33 2.99
C THR A 142 19.09 0.94 3.01
N LYS A 143 18.29 -0.13 3.04
CA LYS A 143 18.77 -1.51 3.03
C LYS A 143 18.26 -2.24 1.81
N PHE A 144 19.18 -2.91 1.14
CA PHE A 144 18.90 -3.61 -0.12
C PHE A 144 19.39 -5.06 -0.07
N LEU A 145 18.65 -5.92 -0.74
CA LEU A 145 19.07 -7.26 -1.10
C LEU A 145 19.57 -7.23 -2.53
N TYR A 146 20.78 -7.73 -2.75
CA TYR A 146 21.36 -7.91 -4.08
C TYR A 146 21.20 -9.36 -4.53
N HIS A 147 20.54 -9.57 -5.66
CA HIS A 147 20.37 -10.90 -6.25
C HIS A 147 20.55 -10.83 -7.77
N GLY A 148 21.68 -11.34 -8.26
CA GLY A 148 22.08 -11.14 -9.65
C GLY A 148 22.25 -9.65 -9.95
N ASN A 149 21.50 -9.16 -10.94
CA ASN A 149 21.49 -7.74 -11.36
C ASN A 149 20.36 -6.92 -10.69
N PHE A 150 19.69 -7.48 -9.68
CA PHE A 150 18.59 -6.80 -9.00
C PHE A 150 19.02 -6.30 -7.63
N GLU A 151 18.64 -5.06 -7.35
CA GLU A 151 18.75 -4.40 -6.05
C GLU A 151 17.33 -4.15 -5.54
N LEU A 152 16.94 -4.83 -4.47
CA LEU A 152 15.58 -4.79 -3.94
C LEU A 152 15.56 -4.18 -2.55
N ALA A 153 14.73 -3.16 -2.33
CA ALA A 153 14.54 -2.59 -1.00
C ALA A 153 14.02 -3.66 -0.04
N THR A 154 14.56 -3.67 1.18
CA THR A 154 14.21 -4.64 2.23
C THR A 154 13.53 -4.01 3.44
N GLU A 155 13.46 -2.68 3.48
CA GLU A 155 12.87 -1.96 4.62
C GLU A 155 11.38 -1.74 4.46
N TRP A 156 10.65 -2.83 4.32
CA TRP A 156 9.21 -2.80 4.10
C TRP A 156 8.45 -3.74 5.01
N LYS A 157 7.18 -3.45 5.19
CA LYS A 157 6.21 -4.36 5.80
C LYS A 157 4.96 -4.38 4.94
N SER A 158 4.50 -5.58 4.58
CA SER A 158 3.42 -5.75 3.63
C SER A 158 2.20 -6.40 4.26
N PHE A 159 1.04 -5.97 3.79
CA PHE A 159 -0.27 -6.50 4.13
C PHE A 159 -0.99 -6.81 2.84
N THR A 160 -1.87 -7.81 2.86
CA THR A 160 -2.73 -8.08 1.72
C THR A 160 -4.10 -8.56 2.15
N THR A 161 -5.10 -8.22 1.35
CA THR A 161 -6.46 -8.75 1.39
C THR A 161 -6.65 -9.89 0.38
N ASN A 162 -5.59 -10.30 -0.32
CA ASN A 162 -5.69 -11.28 -1.40
C ASN A 162 -5.52 -12.69 -0.84
N TYR A 163 -6.35 -13.61 -1.33
CA TYR A 163 -6.31 -15.02 -0.91
C TYR A 163 -5.14 -15.80 -1.54
N ASP A 164 -4.65 -15.34 -2.69
CA ASP A 164 -3.58 -15.97 -3.49
C ASP A 164 -2.18 -15.89 -2.84
N ASP A 165 -1.20 -16.60 -3.41
CA ASP A 165 0.18 -16.70 -2.93
C ASP A 165 1.20 -15.98 -3.85
N ILE A 166 0.75 -15.04 -4.69
CA ILE A 166 1.60 -14.41 -5.71
C ILE A 166 2.77 -13.64 -5.08
N PHE A 167 2.51 -12.94 -3.97
CA PHE A 167 3.52 -12.15 -3.27
C PHE A 167 4.61 -13.05 -2.68
N GLU A 168 4.21 -14.14 -2.03
CA GLU A 168 5.11 -15.13 -1.46
C GLU A 168 5.92 -15.84 -2.55
N ARG A 169 5.31 -16.19 -3.68
CA ARG A 169 6.01 -16.74 -4.85
C ARG A 169 7.03 -15.77 -5.45
N PHE A 170 6.78 -14.46 -5.37
CA PHE A 170 7.76 -13.46 -5.79
C PHE A 170 8.96 -13.43 -4.83
N TRP A 171 8.70 -13.26 -3.53
CA TRP A 171 9.76 -13.10 -2.54
C TRP A 171 10.52 -14.40 -2.24
N SER A 172 9.90 -15.58 -2.34
CA SER A 172 10.59 -16.87 -2.16
C SER A 172 11.75 -17.11 -3.14
N LYS A 173 11.81 -16.39 -4.26
CA LYS A 173 12.96 -16.38 -5.18
C LYS A 173 14.20 -15.67 -4.61
N PHE A 174 14.01 -14.85 -3.57
CA PHE A 174 15.00 -13.96 -2.99
C PHE A 174 15.23 -14.28 -1.51
N GLN A 175 14.18 -14.13 -0.71
CA GLN A 175 14.13 -14.42 0.72
C GLN A 175 12.65 -14.63 1.11
N GLU A 176 12.34 -15.75 1.77
CA GLU A 176 10.97 -16.00 2.25
C GLU A 176 10.57 -14.89 3.22
N PRO A 177 9.43 -14.20 2.99
CA PRO A 177 9.01 -13.13 3.87
C PRO A 177 8.59 -13.70 5.21
N ASN A 178 8.98 -13.02 6.30
CA ASN A 178 8.51 -13.38 7.63
C ASN A 178 6.98 -13.28 7.66
N SER A 179 6.34 -14.30 8.21
CA SER A 179 4.90 -14.32 8.43
C SER A 179 4.62 -14.82 9.84
N HIS A 180 3.37 -14.74 10.27
CA HIS A 180 2.96 -15.31 11.55
C HIS A 180 2.98 -16.85 11.57
N PHE A 181 3.65 -17.50 10.62
CA PHE A 181 3.71 -18.96 10.49
C PHE A 181 5.10 -19.48 10.81
N GLU A 182 5.15 -20.41 11.76
CA GLU A 182 6.38 -21.09 12.17
C GLU A 182 6.37 -22.53 11.68
N ARG A 183 7.50 -22.99 11.14
CA ARG A 183 7.68 -24.35 10.68
C ARG A 183 7.69 -25.33 11.86
N GLN A 184 6.89 -26.38 11.81
CA GLN A 184 6.92 -27.44 12.81
C GLN A 184 8.02 -28.47 12.50
N GLY A 185 9.15 -28.37 13.22
CA GLY A 185 10.24 -29.35 13.14
C GLY A 185 10.77 -29.54 11.71
N THR A 186 10.86 -30.79 11.26
CA THR A 186 11.32 -31.14 9.90
C THR A 186 10.20 -31.22 8.87
N SER A 187 8.94 -31.08 9.27
CA SER A 187 7.80 -31.15 8.35
C SER A 187 7.78 -29.94 7.41
N ASN A 188 7.05 -30.02 6.30
CA ASN A 188 6.75 -28.84 5.48
C ASN A 188 5.50 -28.11 5.99
N ASN A 189 5.11 -28.36 7.25
CA ASN A 189 3.92 -27.80 7.86
C ASN A 189 4.26 -26.55 8.65
N TYR A 190 3.40 -25.54 8.54
CA TYR A 190 3.55 -24.30 9.30
C TYR A 190 2.31 -24.01 10.13
N ILE A 191 2.51 -23.55 11.36
CA ILE A 191 1.42 -23.22 12.29
C ILE A 191 1.44 -21.73 12.59
N PHE A 192 0.26 -21.14 12.64
CA PHE A 192 0.09 -19.76 13.04
C PHE A 192 0.52 -19.55 14.51
N ASN A 193 1.45 -18.64 14.74
CA ASN A 193 1.92 -18.23 16.05
C ASN A 193 1.74 -16.71 16.22
N SER A 194 0.79 -16.33 17.08
CA SER A 194 0.48 -14.94 17.39
C SER A 194 1.58 -14.20 18.16
N ASN A 195 2.55 -14.93 18.74
CA ASN A 195 3.65 -14.35 19.51
C ASN A 195 4.81 -13.89 18.61
N ILE A 196 4.83 -14.29 17.33
CA ILE A 196 5.81 -13.80 16.37
C ILE A 196 5.61 -12.30 16.19
N THR A 197 6.66 -11.54 16.47
CA THR A 197 6.72 -10.13 16.11
C THR A 197 7.25 -10.01 14.70
N LEU A 198 6.43 -9.44 13.81
CA LEU A 198 6.82 -9.21 12.44
C LEU A 198 7.62 -7.91 12.30
N ASP A 199 8.89 -8.05 11.92
CA ASP A 199 9.80 -6.95 11.62
C ASP A 199 9.75 -6.57 10.12
N ASN A 200 10.85 -6.04 9.58
CA ASN A 200 10.97 -5.73 8.16
C ASN A 200 10.97 -7.01 7.32
N GLN A 201 10.62 -6.88 6.05
CA GLN A 201 10.43 -7.97 5.08
C GLN A 201 9.36 -8.99 5.51
N SER A 202 8.24 -8.52 6.03
CA SER A 202 7.15 -9.38 6.48
C SER A 202 5.88 -9.22 5.67
N LEU A 203 5.06 -10.28 5.63
CA LEU A 203 3.74 -10.32 5.02
C LEU A 203 2.67 -10.77 6.01
N SER A 204 1.58 -10.00 6.09
CA SER A 204 0.38 -10.33 6.85
C SER A 204 -0.86 -10.39 5.94
N LYS A 205 -1.56 -11.53 5.90
CA LYS A 205 -2.77 -11.75 5.09
C LYS A 205 -4.04 -11.45 5.89
N LEU A 206 -4.58 -10.24 5.76
CA LEU A 206 -5.69 -9.73 6.56
C LEU A 206 -7.00 -10.50 6.35
N HIS A 207 -7.19 -11.10 5.18
CA HIS A 207 -8.37 -11.90 4.85
C HIS A 207 -8.08 -13.41 4.80
N GLY A 208 -6.90 -13.84 5.24
CA GLY A 208 -6.49 -15.23 5.14
C GLY A 208 -5.97 -15.64 3.78
N SER A 209 -5.95 -16.94 3.53
CA SER A 209 -5.38 -17.48 2.30
C SER A 209 -6.00 -18.82 1.91
N LEU A 210 -5.89 -19.15 0.61
CA LEU A 210 -6.30 -20.44 0.06
C LEU A 210 -5.54 -21.62 0.65
N ASP A 211 -4.33 -21.41 1.17
CA ASP A 211 -3.49 -22.47 1.75
C ASP A 211 -3.65 -22.58 3.28
N TRP A 212 -4.55 -21.80 3.89
CA TRP A 212 -4.82 -21.84 5.33
C TRP A 212 -6.03 -22.72 5.64
N THR A 213 -5.85 -23.63 6.59
CA THR A 213 -6.90 -24.53 7.08
C THR A 213 -6.89 -24.57 8.60
N ARG A 214 -8.03 -24.87 9.20
CA ARG A 214 -8.15 -25.02 10.66
C ARG A 214 -8.05 -26.49 11.02
N ILE A 215 -7.29 -26.83 12.05
CA ILE A 215 -7.20 -28.20 12.57
C ILE A 215 -8.39 -28.46 13.48
N LYS A 216 -9.18 -29.48 13.16
CA LYS A 216 -10.47 -29.81 13.81
C LYS A 216 -10.41 -29.90 15.33
N ASP A 217 -9.36 -30.51 15.87
CA ASP A 217 -9.27 -30.79 17.32
C ASP A 217 -8.60 -29.69 18.14
N THR A 218 -7.83 -28.82 17.50
CA THR A 218 -6.96 -27.86 18.20
C THR A 218 -7.33 -26.41 17.93
N ASP A 219 -8.22 -26.16 16.96
CA ASP A 219 -8.55 -24.83 16.46
C ASP A 219 -7.33 -24.08 15.86
N GLN A 220 -6.17 -24.74 15.76
CA GLN A 220 -4.94 -24.15 15.25
C GLN A 220 -5.04 -23.95 13.75
N ILE A 221 -4.43 -22.86 13.30
CA ILE A 221 -4.40 -22.50 11.89
C ILE A 221 -3.12 -23.03 11.30
N PHE A 222 -3.29 -23.84 10.27
CA PHE A 222 -2.26 -24.57 9.59
C PHE A 222 -2.17 -24.08 8.14
N ARG A 223 -0.93 -23.83 7.68
CA ARG A 223 -0.62 -23.53 6.28
C ARG A 223 0.00 -24.76 5.62
N SER A 224 -0.69 -25.33 4.63
CA SER A 224 -0.21 -26.51 3.91
C SER A 224 0.82 -26.13 2.85
N ALA A 225 1.98 -26.78 2.87
CA ALA A 225 2.85 -26.79 1.71
C ALA A 225 2.22 -27.68 0.64
N GLN A 226 2.00 -27.15 -0.57
CA GLN A 226 1.29 -27.74 -1.72
C GLN A 226 1.68 -29.18 -2.14
N THR A 227 2.63 -29.84 -1.46
CA THR A 227 3.24 -31.11 -1.87
C THR A 227 3.36 -32.17 -0.76
N GLY A 228 2.77 -31.95 0.44
CA GLY A 228 2.88 -32.88 1.58
C GLY A 228 1.62 -33.71 1.86
N PHE A 229 1.80 -34.92 2.41
CA PHE A 229 0.73 -35.62 3.12
C PHE A 229 0.31 -34.78 4.33
N ASN A 230 -0.93 -34.30 4.35
CA ASN A 230 -1.48 -33.62 5.53
C ASN A 230 -1.65 -34.66 6.64
N THR A 231 -0.92 -34.48 7.74
CA THR A 231 -0.99 -35.35 8.92
C THR A 231 -2.16 -35.03 9.85
N HIS A 232 -2.94 -33.99 9.54
CA HIS A 232 -4.02 -33.49 10.38
C HIS A 232 -5.37 -33.54 9.66
N GLU A 233 -6.43 -33.92 10.38
CA GLU A 233 -7.80 -33.66 9.93
C GLU A 233 -8.08 -32.16 9.98
N THR A 234 -8.47 -31.59 8.84
CA THR A 234 -8.75 -30.16 8.69
C THR A 234 -10.26 -29.89 8.67
N GLU A 235 -10.70 -28.88 9.41
CA GLU A 235 -12.08 -28.39 9.43
C GLU A 235 -12.16 -27.02 8.74
N GLY A 236 -12.27 -27.06 7.41
CA GLY A 236 -12.59 -25.88 6.61
C GLY A 236 -11.42 -24.92 6.33
N ASP A 237 -11.66 -24.05 5.34
CA ASP A 237 -10.70 -23.02 4.93
C ASP A 237 -10.73 -21.83 5.88
N VAL A 238 -9.57 -21.22 6.09
CA VAL A 238 -9.42 -20.01 6.91
C VAL A 238 -9.32 -18.79 5.99
N MET A 239 -10.48 -18.37 5.50
CA MET A 239 -10.68 -17.13 4.73
C MET A 239 -11.70 -16.26 5.44
N LEU A 240 -11.39 -14.97 5.55
CA LEU A 240 -12.31 -13.96 6.08
C LEU A 240 -12.89 -13.15 4.93
N TYR A 241 -14.21 -13.21 4.79
CA TYR A 241 -14.92 -12.36 3.85
C TYR A 241 -15.28 -11.04 4.58
N PRO A 242 -14.97 -9.85 4.02
CA PRO A 242 -15.00 -8.54 4.69
C PRO A 242 -16.25 -8.12 5.46
N ILE A 243 -17.37 -8.81 5.28
CA ILE A 243 -18.67 -8.45 5.87
C ILE A 243 -18.91 -9.17 7.20
N GLN A 244 -18.12 -10.21 7.51
CA GLN A 244 -18.20 -10.95 8.77
C GLN A 244 -17.45 -10.20 9.90
N GLN A 245 -17.92 -9.01 10.28
CA GLN A 245 -17.26 -8.17 11.29
C GLN A 245 -17.09 -8.84 12.67
N LYS A 246 -17.93 -9.83 13.00
CA LYS A 246 -17.83 -10.60 14.25
C LYS A 246 -16.59 -11.48 14.29
N ASP A 247 -16.11 -11.93 13.14
CA ASP A 247 -14.95 -12.82 13.07
C ASP A 247 -13.64 -12.05 13.26
N LEU A 248 -13.64 -10.72 13.10
CA LEU A 248 -12.48 -9.86 13.38
C LEU A 248 -11.98 -9.96 14.82
N TYR A 249 -12.84 -10.39 15.75
CA TYR A 249 -12.50 -10.61 17.16
C TYR A 249 -11.88 -12.00 17.43
N LEU A 250 -11.88 -12.89 16.44
CA LEU A 250 -11.33 -14.24 16.56
C LEU A 250 -9.88 -14.27 16.06
N HIS A 251 -9.14 -15.29 16.52
CA HIS A 251 -7.83 -15.60 15.94
C HIS A 251 -8.00 -16.28 14.57
N PRO A 252 -7.19 -15.87 13.57
CA PRO A 252 -5.96 -15.07 13.67
C PRO A 252 -6.17 -13.56 13.46
N TRP A 253 -7.39 -13.14 13.06
CA TRP A 253 -7.66 -11.81 12.53
C TRP A 253 -7.35 -10.70 13.52
N PHE A 254 -7.71 -10.88 14.79
CA PHE A 254 -7.37 -9.90 15.82
C PHE A 254 -5.86 -9.56 15.84
N THR A 255 -5.00 -10.59 15.79
CA THR A 255 -3.54 -10.42 15.76
C THR A 255 -3.09 -9.69 14.49
N LEU A 256 -3.58 -10.12 13.33
CA LEU A 256 -3.19 -9.54 12.03
C LEU A 256 -3.60 -8.07 11.90
N PHE A 257 -4.79 -7.72 12.37
CA PHE A 257 -5.26 -6.33 12.36
C PHE A 257 -4.57 -5.47 13.42
N GLN A 258 -4.20 -6.03 14.57
CA GLN A 258 -3.37 -5.33 15.54
C GLN A 258 -1.99 -5.01 14.95
N ASP A 259 -1.40 -5.95 14.21
CA ASP A 259 -0.13 -5.75 13.53
C ASP A 259 -0.21 -4.71 12.40
N PHE A 260 -1.32 -4.72 11.65
CA PHE A 260 -1.63 -3.69 10.66
C PHE A 260 -1.73 -2.30 11.30
N LYS A 261 -2.50 -2.16 12.38
CA LYS A 261 -2.64 -0.90 13.11
C LYS A 261 -1.28 -0.39 13.61
N LYS A 262 -0.49 -1.24 14.27
CA LYS A 262 0.87 -0.89 14.73
C LYS A 262 1.77 -0.40 13.59
N SER A 263 1.64 -1.02 12.41
CA SER A 263 2.42 -0.65 11.23
C SER A 263 2.01 0.73 10.68
N LEU A 264 0.70 1.03 10.61
CA LEU A 264 0.24 2.37 10.26
C LEU A 264 0.78 3.45 11.22
N GLU A 265 0.88 3.14 12.51
CA GLU A 265 1.48 4.06 13.48
C GLU A 265 2.98 4.26 13.26
N LYS A 266 3.72 3.18 12.97
CA LYS A 266 5.17 3.16 12.80
C LYS A 266 5.63 3.83 11.51
N PHE A 267 5.03 3.51 10.37
CA PHE A 267 5.53 3.94 9.05
C PHE A 267 4.90 5.26 8.62
N ASN A 268 5.69 6.15 8.00
CA ASN A 268 5.20 7.45 7.52
C ASN A 268 4.77 7.43 6.06
N GLN A 269 5.24 6.45 5.28
CA GLN A 269 4.87 6.26 3.88
C GLN A 269 4.13 4.94 3.69
N TRP A 270 2.94 5.02 3.11
CA TRP A 270 2.06 3.88 2.89
C TRP A 270 1.76 3.74 1.40
N TYR A 271 2.02 2.58 0.82
CA TYR A 271 1.72 2.27 -0.57
C TYR A 271 0.50 1.36 -0.61
N ILE A 272 -0.59 1.83 -1.18
CA ILE A 272 -1.84 1.08 -1.29
C ILE A 272 -2.05 0.72 -2.76
N ILE A 273 -1.91 -0.56 -3.10
CA ILE A 273 -1.79 -1.03 -4.48
C ILE A 273 -2.97 -1.94 -4.81
N GLY A 274 -3.79 -1.53 -5.78
CA GLY A 274 -4.91 -2.35 -6.27
C GLY A 274 -6.03 -2.58 -5.27
N TYR A 275 -6.03 -1.89 -4.12
CA TYR A 275 -7.08 -2.00 -3.11
C TYR A 275 -8.20 -0.97 -3.34
N ALA A 276 -9.46 -1.43 -3.31
CA ALA A 276 -10.62 -0.62 -3.67
C ALA A 276 -11.24 0.16 -2.50
N PHE A 277 -10.85 -0.13 -1.24
CA PHE A 277 -11.44 0.44 -0.03
C PHE A 277 -12.95 0.21 0.08
N ASN A 278 -13.39 -1.02 -0.15
CA ASN A 278 -14.78 -1.44 0.07
C ASN A 278 -14.97 -2.08 1.46
N ASP A 279 -13.94 -2.67 2.04
CA ASP A 279 -13.93 -3.11 3.44
C ASP A 279 -13.86 -1.87 4.35
N GLU A 280 -14.98 -1.61 5.03
CA GLU A 280 -15.19 -0.45 5.89
C GLU A 280 -14.28 -0.47 7.12
N PHE A 281 -13.97 -1.66 7.65
CA PHE A 281 -13.09 -1.80 8.80
C PHE A 281 -11.67 -1.36 8.47
N ILE A 282 -11.08 -1.91 7.40
CA ILE A 282 -9.76 -1.49 6.90
C ILE A 282 -9.75 0.01 6.58
N LEU A 283 -10.77 0.51 5.90
CA LEU A 283 -10.88 1.93 5.57
C LEU A 283 -10.87 2.80 6.83
N ASN A 284 -11.60 2.43 7.88
CA ASN A 284 -11.67 3.20 9.12
C ASN A 284 -10.37 3.13 9.91
N VAL A 285 -9.68 1.98 9.95
CA VAL A 285 -8.34 1.85 10.55
C VAL A 285 -7.32 2.73 9.82
N ILE A 286 -7.36 2.79 8.48
CA ILE A 286 -6.49 3.68 7.69
C ILE A 286 -6.82 5.15 7.96
N LYS A 287 -8.10 5.53 8.02
CA LYS A 287 -8.53 6.90 8.36
C LYS A 287 -7.99 7.31 9.73
N GLU A 288 -8.11 6.45 10.74
CA GLU A 288 -7.57 6.68 12.08
C GLU A 288 -6.05 6.94 12.01
N GLY A 289 -5.31 6.09 11.30
CA GLY A 289 -3.87 6.26 11.16
C GLY A 289 -3.48 7.60 10.49
N LEU A 290 -4.21 8.04 9.46
CA LEU A 290 -3.95 9.31 8.73
C LEU A 290 -4.24 10.55 9.57
N THR A 291 -4.96 10.43 10.68
CA THR A 291 -5.13 11.58 11.59
C THR A 291 -3.81 12.04 12.21
N LYS A 292 -2.79 11.17 12.26
CA LYS A 292 -1.46 11.52 12.73
C LYS A 292 -0.73 12.37 11.69
N LYS A 293 -0.11 13.47 12.13
CA LYS A 293 0.72 14.34 11.27
C LYS A 293 1.90 13.55 10.69
N SER A 294 2.47 14.01 9.58
CA SER A 294 3.58 13.38 8.84
C SER A 294 3.30 12.05 8.12
N LYS A 295 2.05 11.58 8.05
CA LYS A 295 1.68 10.42 7.23
C LYS A 295 1.44 10.82 5.78
N THR A 296 1.91 9.98 4.86
CA THR A 296 1.65 10.09 3.42
C THR A 296 1.20 8.74 2.90
N MET A 297 0.04 8.72 2.26
CA MET A 297 -0.52 7.54 1.61
C MET A 297 -0.47 7.72 0.09
N ILE A 298 0.13 6.75 -0.59
CA ILE A 298 0.25 6.70 -2.05
C ILE A 298 -0.66 5.59 -2.54
N VAL A 299 -1.70 5.95 -3.29
CA VAL A 299 -2.70 5.01 -3.81
C VAL A 299 -2.41 4.75 -5.28
N ILE A 300 -2.05 3.51 -5.61
CA ILE A 300 -1.83 3.03 -6.98
C ILE A 300 -3.03 2.19 -7.40
N ASN A 301 -3.93 2.81 -8.14
CA ASN A 301 -5.18 2.18 -8.58
C ASN A 301 -5.73 2.97 -9.79
N PRO A 302 -6.31 2.34 -10.82
CA PRO A 302 -6.96 3.07 -11.93
C PRO A 302 -7.99 4.12 -11.46
N ASN A 303 -8.64 3.86 -10.32
CA ASN A 303 -9.63 4.74 -9.71
C ASN A 303 -9.07 5.53 -8.51
N ALA A 304 -7.77 5.82 -8.47
CA ALA A 304 -7.11 6.42 -7.30
C ALA A 304 -7.74 7.75 -6.84
N GLU A 305 -8.23 8.60 -7.75
CA GLU A 305 -8.91 9.85 -7.36
C GLU A 305 -10.29 9.59 -6.74
N VAL A 306 -11.04 8.61 -7.26
CA VAL A 306 -12.32 8.19 -6.66
C VAL A 306 -12.08 7.66 -5.25
N ILE A 307 -11.02 6.87 -5.07
CA ILE A 307 -10.60 6.36 -3.76
C ILE A 307 -10.21 7.50 -2.82
N ARG A 308 -9.40 8.46 -3.29
CA ARG A 308 -9.01 9.65 -2.51
C ARG A 308 -10.24 10.43 -2.04
N ASN A 309 -11.29 10.50 -2.86
CA ASN A 309 -12.55 11.17 -2.50
C ASN A 309 -13.36 10.43 -1.41
N LYS A 310 -13.09 9.15 -1.14
CA LYS A 310 -13.66 8.42 0.01
C LYS A 310 -13.15 8.94 1.36
N PHE A 311 -12.09 9.75 1.37
CA PHE A 311 -11.52 10.35 2.58
C PHE A 311 -12.04 11.78 2.81
N PRO A 312 -12.20 12.22 4.07
CA PRO A 312 -12.49 13.62 4.40
C PRO A 312 -11.44 14.59 3.85
N ASP A 313 -11.85 15.81 3.51
CA ASP A 313 -10.98 16.83 2.88
C ASP A 313 -9.66 17.08 3.62
N VAL A 314 -9.72 17.07 4.96
CA VAL A 314 -8.55 17.26 5.83
C VAL A 314 -7.49 16.18 5.61
N LEU A 315 -7.90 14.94 5.28
CA LEU A 315 -6.99 13.81 5.04
C LEU A 315 -6.55 13.73 3.57
N ARG A 316 -7.35 14.22 2.63
CA ARG A 316 -7.03 14.17 1.18
C ARG A 316 -5.70 14.81 0.81
N LYS A 317 -5.19 15.72 1.64
CA LYS A 317 -3.88 16.38 1.44
C LYS A 317 -2.70 15.42 1.64
N GLN A 318 -2.88 14.41 2.48
CA GLN A 318 -1.88 13.37 2.77
C GLN A 318 -1.93 12.21 1.76
N ILE A 319 -2.87 12.25 0.82
CA ILE A 319 -3.10 11.18 -0.15
C ILE A 319 -2.59 11.62 -1.52
N ILE A 320 -1.65 10.86 -2.06
CA ILE A 320 -1.17 10.95 -3.43
C ILE A 320 -1.90 9.90 -4.25
N ALA A 321 -2.73 10.34 -5.19
CA ALA A 321 -3.45 9.46 -6.09
C ALA A 321 -2.62 9.23 -7.36
N LEU A 322 -2.28 7.97 -7.63
CA LEU A 322 -1.57 7.53 -8.83
C LEU A 322 -2.54 6.65 -9.64
N PRO A 323 -3.22 7.20 -10.67
CA PRO A 323 -4.28 6.52 -11.42
C PRO A 323 -3.75 5.46 -12.40
N TYR A 324 -2.84 4.60 -11.94
CA TYR A 324 -2.16 3.60 -12.76
C TYR A 324 -2.69 2.20 -12.45
N LYS A 325 -2.73 1.36 -13.49
CA LYS A 325 -3.01 -0.07 -13.31
C LYS A 325 -1.71 -0.78 -12.97
N PHE A 326 -1.67 -1.46 -11.83
CA PHE A 326 -0.49 -2.23 -11.44
C PHE A 326 -0.12 -3.24 -12.54
N GLY A 327 1.16 -3.32 -12.90
CA GLY A 327 1.63 -4.24 -13.95
C GLY A 327 1.51 -3.76 -15.39
N ASP A 328 0.91 -2.61 -15.66
CA ASP A 328 0.89 -2.03 -17.01
C ASP A 328 2.20 -1.26 -17.33
N GLN A 329 2.39 -0.91 -18.60
CA GLN A 329 3.59 -0.18 -19.05
C GLN A 329 3.67 1.23 -18.44
N TYR A 330 2.52 1.84 -18.16
CA TYR A 330 2.45 3.17 -17.57
C TYR A 330 2.90 3.14 -16.11
N PHE A 331 2.54 2.11 -15.34
CA PHE A 331 2.89 1.94 -13.95
C PHE A 331 4.41 1.97 -13.78
N VAL A 332 5.17 1.18 -14.54
CA VAL A 332 6.63 1.12 -14.40
C VAL A 332 7.24 2.51 -14.57
N ASN A 333 6.97 3.17 -15.70
CA ASN A 333 7.59 4.45 -16.04
C ASN A 333 7.17 5.56 -15.07
N ASN A 334 5.86 5.65 -14.77
CA ASN A 334 5.33 6.69 -13.91
C ASN A 334 5.69 6.47 -12.44
N PHE A 335 5.77 5.23 -11.96
CA PHE A 335 6.20 4.95 -10.59
C PHE A 335 7.68 5.29 -10.39
N ILE A 336 8.54 4.94 -11.35
CA ILE A 336 9.96 5.34 -11.34
C ILE A 336 10.07 6.86 -11.35
N GLU A 337 9.34 7.54 -12.23
CA GLU A 337 9.36 9.00 -12.32
C GLU A 337 8.83 9.65 -11.03
N PHE A 338 7.76 9.11 -10.46
CA PHE A 338 7.22 9.51 -9.17
C PHE A 338 8.27 9.41 -8.07
N GLN A 339 8.92 8.24 -7.95
CA GLN A 339 9.96 8.02 -6.94
C GLN A 339 11.14 8.97 -7.13
N ARG A 340 11.57 9.20 -8.38
CA ARG A 340 12.61 10.18 -8.69
C ARG A 340 12.21 11.59 -8.26
N LYS A 341 10.97 12.01 -8.55
CA LYS A 341 10.44 13.32 -8.14
C LYS A 341 10.38 13.47 -6.62
N VAL A 342 9.91 12.44 -5.91
CA VAL A 342 9.84 12.45 -4.44
C VAL A 342 11.22 12.49 -3.78
N ARG A 343 12.25 11.96 -4.45
CA ARG A 343 13.65 12.00 -3.99
C ARG A 343 14.40 13.28 -4.36
N ASN A 344 13.81 14.10 -5.23
CA ASN A 344 14.40 15.35 -5.64
C ASN A 344 14.03 16.47 -4.65
N ILE A 345 15.05 17.11 -4.10
CA ILE A 345 14.91 18.37 -3.35
C ILE A 345 15.21 19.50 -4.33
N GLU A 346 14.28 20.43 -4.55
CA GLU A 346 14.54 21.66 -5.29
C GLU A 346 14.89 22.79 -4.31
N LEU A 347 16.10 23.32 -4.45
CA LEU A 347 16.57 24.50 -3.76
C LEU A 347 16.63 25.65 -4.78
N SER A 348 15.86 26.73 -4.59
CA SER A 348 16.10 27.97 -5.33
C SER A 348 16.82 28.97 -4.44
N ILE A 349 17.94 29.48 -4.92
CA ILE A 349 18.80 30.41 -4.23
C ILE A 349 18.87 31.66 -5.09
N GLN A 350 18.29 32.75 -4.62
CA GLN A 350 18.46 34.06 -5.23
C GLN A 350 19.56 34.81 -4.48
N THR A 351 20.60 35.23 -5.20
CA THR A 351 21.77 35.89 -4.60
C THR A 351 22.22 37.11 -5.41
N ASN A 352 22.67 38.14 -4.69
CA ASN A 352 23.36 39.29 -5.28
C ASN A 352 24.89 39.11 -5.29
N ALA A 353 25.39 37.99 -4.76
CA ALA A 353 26.83 37.69 -4.74
C ALA A 353 27.30 37.25 -6.13
N GLN A 354 28.49 37.72 -6.53
CA GLN A 354 29.11 37.32 -7.81
C GLN A 354 29.72 35.91 -7.74
N CYS A 355 30.04 35.44 -6.53
CA CYS A 355 30.57 34.13 -6.25
C CYS A 355 30.05 33.65 -4.89
N PHE A 356 29.62 32.40 -4.81
CA PHE A 356 29.29 31.77 -3.54
C PHE A 356 29.58 30.26 -3.57
N LYS A 357 29.79 29.70 -2.38
CA LYS A 357 29.99 28.27 -2.17
C LYS A 357 28.75 27.67 -1.51
N ILE A 358 28.40 26.45 -1.91
CA ILE A 358 27.45 25.61 -1.21
C ILE A 358 28.18 24.36 -0.76
N GLU A 359 28.19 24.14 0.55
CA GLU A 359 28.68 22.92 1.14
C GLU A 359 27.49 22.00 1.46
N PHE A 360 27.54 20.79 0.94
CA PHE A 360 26.68 19.69 1.33
C PHE A 360 27.45 18.80 2.31
N PRO A 361 26.87 18.46 3.47
CA PRO A 361 27.50 17.53 4.42
C PRO A 361 27.46 16.07 3.93
N PHE A 362 27.26 15.87 2.63
CA PHE A 362 27.10 14.59 1.98
C PHE A 362 27.44 14.63 0.50
N LYS A 363 27.66 13.43 -0.06
CA LYS A 363 27.96 13.25 -1.46
C LYS A 363 26.70 13.53 -2.29
N VAL A 364 26.76 14.56 -3.12
CA VAL A 364 25.79 14.84 -4.18
C VAL A 364 26.36 14.31 -5.48
N HIS A 365 25.57 13.55 -6.23
CA HIS A 365 25.98 13.13 -7.56
C HIS A 365 25.92 14.34 -8.49
N THR A 366 27.08 14.74 -9.04
CA THR A 366 27.27 15.99 -9.81
C THR A 366 26.39 16.06 -11.06
N GLU A 367 26.00 14.89 -11.58
CA GLU A 367 25.06 14.74 -12.69
C GLU A 367 23.64 15.23 -12.38
N TYR A 368 23.30 15.54 -11.12
CA TYR A 368 21.96 15.99 -10.73
C TYR A 368 21.85 17.48 -10.43
N VAL A 369 22.95 18.25 -10.43
CA VAL A 369 22.90 19.71 -10.34
C VAL A 369 22.45 20.26 -11.68
N HIS A 370 21.13 20.33 -11.88
CA HIS A 370 20.54 20.79 -13.13
C HIS A 370 19.96 22.19 -13.03
N LYS A 371 20.41 23.01 -13.98
CA LYS A 371 19.83 24.28 -14.45
C LYS A 371 20.10 25.51 -13.57
N ILE A 372 21.20 26.20 -13.89
CA ILE A 372 21.43 27.58 -13.47
C ILE A 372 20.81 28.50 -14.53
N GLU A 373 19.74 29.20 -14.20
CA GLU A 373 19.28 30.32 -15.03
C GLU A 373 20.18 31.52 -14.69
N HIS A 374 21.16 31.82 -15.56
CA HIS A 374 22.13 32.94 -15.45
C HIS A 374 23.38 32.71 -14.57
N GLY A 375 24.09 31.58 -14.75
CA GLY A 375 25.41 31.34 -14.15
C GLY A 375 26.03 30.00 -14.53
N SER A 376 27.26 29.74 -14.07
CA SER A 376 27.96 28.46 -14.26
C SER A 376 28.57 27.97 -12.94
N CYS A 377 28.50 26.66 -12.71
CA CYS A 377 29.27 26.03 -11.63
C CYS A 377 30.74 26.07 -12.05
N ALA A 378 31.56 26.74 -11.24
CA ALA A 378 32.96 26.97 -11.54
C ALA A 378 33.82 25.76 -11.14
N ASN A 379 33.50 25.12 -10.01
CA ASN A 379 34.21 23.95 -9.50
C ASN A 379 33.32 23.13 -8.54
N ALA A 380 33.43 21.80 -8.61
CA ALA A 380 32.93 20.89 -7.59
C ALA A 380 34.13 20.21 -6.91
N THR A 381 34.27 20.35 -5.60
CA THR A 381 35.36 19.75 -4.82
C THR A 381 34.79 18.82 -3.76
N VAL A 382 35.30 17.59 -3.70
CA VAL A 382 34.99 16.64 -2.63
C VAL A 382 35.99 16.87 -1.49
N LEU A 383 35.49 17.20 -0.30
CA LEU A 383 36.28 17.36 0.91
C LEU A 383 36.41 16.01 1.68
N PRO A 384 37.38 15.88 2.60
CA PRO A 384 37.43 14.76 3.54
C PRO A 384 36.09 14.60 4.29
N ASN A 385 35.68 13.36 4.60
CA ASN A 385 34.40 12.99 5.22
C ASN A 385 33.16 13.05 4.31
N ASN A 386 33.32 12.90 2.99
CA ASN A 386 32.22 12.91 2.00
C ASN A 386 31.42 14.22 1.92
N HIS A 387 31.97 15.32 2.44
CA HIS A 387 31.42 16.65 2.19
C HIS A 387 31.70 17.05 0.74
N GLN A 388 30.76 17.76 0.12
CA GLN A 388 30.96 18.30 -1.23
C GLN A 388 30.73 19.80 -1.24
N VAL A 389 31.67 20.53 -1.84
CA VAL A 389 31.58 21.97 -2.01
C VAL A 389 31.41 22.27 -3.49
N PHE A 390 30.34 22.99 -3.82
CA PHE A 390 30.08 23.51 -5.14
C PHE A 390 30.29 25.03 -5.12
N GLU A 391 31.18 25.51 -5.98
CA GLU A 391 31.45 26.92 -6.16
C GLU A 391 30.76 27.40 -7.43
N TYR A 392 29.98 28.48 -7.31
CA TYR A 392 29.19 29.04 -8.39
C TYR A 392 29.60 30.48 -8.63
N ASN A 393 29.75 30.85 -9.90
CA ASN A 393 29.91 32.23 -10.34
C ASN A 393 28.61 32.68 -11.01
N THR A 394 28.05 33.77 -10.53
CA THR A 394 26.75 34.29 -11.00
C THR A 394 26.78 35.77 -11.26
N GLU A 395 25.92 36.21 -12.18
CA GLU A 395 25.65 37.62 -12.38
C GLU A 395 24.85 38.18 -11.18
N LYS A 396 24.95 39.48 -10.97
CA LYS A 396 24.22 40.14 -9.87
C LYS A 396 22.72 40.01 -10.11
N GLY A 397 22.00 39.39 -9.18
CA GLY A 397 20.56 39.21 -9.26
C GLY A 397 20.11 37.90 -9.91
N SER A 398 21.04 36.99 -10.23
CA SER A 398 20.71 35.65 -10.73
C SER A 398 19.90 34.83 -9.73
N GLU A 399 19.02 33.98 -10.26
CA GLU A 399 18.30 32.94 -9.51
C GLU A 399 18.88 31.58 -9.87
N ILE A 400 19.23 30.80 -8.85
CA ILE A 400 19.96 29.54 -9.03
C ILE A 400 19.06 28.45 -8.51
N SER A 401 18.54 27.65 -9.42
CA SER A 401 17.80 26.44 -9.06
C SER A 401 18.78 25.28 -8.99
N ILE A 402 18.80 24.59 -7.85
CA ILE A 402 19.58 23.38 -7.62
C ILE A 402 18.58 22.29 -7.31
N THR A 403 18.45 21.34 -8.23
CA THR A 403 17.79 20.08 -7.92
C THR A 403 18.83 19.14 -7.30
N LEU A 404 18.57 18.61 -6.12
CA LEU A 404 19.36 17.55 -5.53
C LEU A 404 18.57 16.26 -5.66
N ASN A 405 19.07 15.33 -6.45
CA ASN A 405 18.60 13.96 -6.39
C ASN A 405 19.33 13.30 -5.22
N ALA A 406 18.62 13.10 -4.12
CA ALA A 406 19.22 12.46 -2.96
C ALA A 406 19.16 10.95 -3.17
N ASP A 407 20.30 10.41 -3.62
CA ASP A 407 20.50 8.97 -3.79
C ASP A 407 20.45 8.22 -2.45
N PHE A 408 20.19 6.92 -2.59
CA PHE A 408 19.62 5.99 -1.60
C PHE A 408 20.37 5.77 -0.28
N ASP A 409 21.56 6.32 -0.09
CA ASP A 409 22.33 6.17 1.16
C ASP A 409 22.00 7.24 2.23
N PHE A 410 21.06 8.15 1.93
CA PHE A 410 20.75 9.26 2.82
C PHE A 410 19.64 8.93 3.82
N ASP A 411 20.02 8.71 5.09
CA ASP A 411 19.08 8.61 6.20
C ASP A 411 18.49 10.00 6.51
N TYR A 412 17.40 10.34 5.82
CA TYR A 412 16.62 11.56 6.05
C TYR A 412 16.14 11.71 7.51
N THR A 413 16.11 10.64 8.31
CA THR A 413 15.70 10.72 9.71
C THR A 413 16.78 11.30 10.62
N ARG A 414 18.04 11.40 10.16
CA ARG A 414 19.18 11.94 10.91
C ARG A 414 19.55 13.37 10.58
N ILE A 415 18.97 13.97 9.54
CA ILE A 415 19.21 15.39 9.26
C ILE A 415 18.28 16.23 10.12
N GLU A 416 18.66 16.44 11.37
CA GLU A 416 18.00 17.45 12.21
C GLU A 416 18.16 18.86 11.61
N ASN A 417 19.27 19.07 10.88
CA ASN A 417 19.70 20.34 10.32
C ASN A 417 20.41 20.11 8.97
N LEU A 418 19.86 20.65 7.88
CA LEU A 418 20.59 20.75 6.62
C LEU A 418 21.31 22.10 6.64
N ASP A 419 22.58 22.06 7.02
CA ASP A 419 23.44 23.24 7.11
C ASP A 419 23.98 23.60 5.72
N PHE A 420 23.65 24.79 5.25
CA PHE A 420 24.25 25.39 4.06
C PHE A 420 25.15 26.53 4.52
N THR A 421 26.43 26.47 4.17
CA THR A 421 27.34 27.59 4.43
C THR A 421 27.56 28.36 3.13
N PHE A 422 27.08 29.60 3.08
CA PHE A 422 27.31 30.51 1.97
C PHE A 422 28.52 31.39 2.28
N ILE A 423 29.57 31.23 1.49
CA ILE A 423 30.78 32.04 1.59
C ILE A 423 30.80 32.98 0.38
N SER A 424 30.70 34.29 0.60
CA SER A 424 30.92 35.31 -0.44
C SER A 424 32.30 35.94 -0.26
N ASN A 425 32.89 36.44 -1.36
CA ASN A 425 34.23 37.02 -1.37
C ASN A 425 34.42 38.28 -0.49
N SER A 426 33.37 38.80 0.18
CA SER A 426 33.45 40.07 0.90
C SER A 426 33.03 40.06 2.37
N LYS A 427 32.52 38.96 2.97
CA LYS A 427 32.08 38.95 4.38
C LYS A 427 32.10 37.56 5.04
N THR A 428 31.90 37.56 6.37
CA THR A 428 31.69 36.41 7.27
C THR A 428 30.77 35.35 6.65
N PRO A 429 31.08 34.04 6.77
CA PRO A 429 30.23 32.97 6.25
C PRO A 429 28.80 33.08 6.79
N VAL A 430 27.81 33.06 5.89
CA VAL A 430 26.40 33.01 6.29
C VAL A 430 26.02 31.54 6.40
N LYS A 431 25.90 31.05 7.63
CA LYS A 431 25.40 29.70 7.90
C LYS A 431 23.87 29.72 7.85
N CYS A 432 23.30 29.20 6.79
CA CYS A 432 21.87 28.96 6.69
C CYS A 432 21.58 27.53 7.14
N THR A 433 21.11 27.37 8.37
CA THR A 433 20.64 26.08 8.85
C THR A 433 19.17 25.90 8.50
N ILE A 434 18.86 24.95 7.64
CA ILE A 434 17.49 24.45 7.50
C ILE A 434 17.21 23.54 8.69
N LYS A 435 16.71 24.14 9.77
CA LYS A 435 16.33 23.41 10.99
C LYS A 435 15.01 22.66 10.75
N ASN A 436 15.01 21.38 11.09
CA ASN A 436 13.81 20.58 11.33
C ASN A 436 13.05 20.16 10.04
N GLN A 437 13.48 19.08 9.40
CA GLN A 437 12.75 18.45 8.27
C GLN A 437 11.30 18.06 8.63
N LYS A 438 10.99 17.86 9.92
CA LYS A 438 9.62 17.65 10.40
C LYS A 438 8.67 18.78 10.03
N ARG A 439 9.14 20.04 9.98
CA ARG A 439 8.27 21.20 9.80
C ARG A 439 8.06 21.59 8.34
N ILE A 440 9.05 21.44 7.47
CA ILE A 440 8.93 21.82 6.04
C ILE A 440 8.00 20.86 5.29
N ILE A 441 8.03 19.56 5.62
CA ILE A 441 7.07 18.59 5.07
C ILE A 441 5.65 18.84 5.63
N ASP A 442 5.53 19.29 6.88
CA ASP A 442 4.24 19.55 7.53
C ASP A 442 3.61 20.92 7.18
N THR A 443 4.39 21.92 6.70
CA THR A 443 3.87 23.27 6.38
C THR A 443 3.90 23.65 4.90
N CYS A 444 4.60 22.93 4.03
CA CYS A 444 4.55 23.22 2.60
C CYS A 444 3.27 22.65 1.98
N THR A 445 2.20 23.43 2.02
CA THR A 445 1.15 23.34 1.01
C THR A 445 1.75 23.55 -0.37
N LEU A 446 1.20 22.82 -1.33
CA LEU A 446 1.54 22.92 -2.75
C LEU A 446 1.66 24.39 -3.17
N ASN A 447 2.87 24.81 -3.57
CA ASN A 447 3.25 26.16 -4.03
C ASN A 447 3.87 27.13 -3.00
N ASP A 448 4.03 26.74 -1.73
CA ASP A 448 4.63 27.64 -0.74
C ASP A 448 6.15 27.50 -0.65
N TRP A 449 6.86 28.47 -1.24
CA TRP A 449 8.28 28.69 -0.99
C TRP A 449 8.47 29.12 0.46
N THR A 450 9.22 28.34 1.25
CA THR A 450 9.63 28.80 2.58
C THR A 450 10.77 29.79 2.43
N ARG A 451 10.50 31.07 2.75
CA ARG A 451 11.51 32.12 2.76
C ARG A 451 12.39 31.96 4.01
N LEU A 452 13.64 31.58 3.82
CA LEU A 452 14.64 31.64 4.88
C LEU A 452 15.29 33.02 4.81
N LYS A 453 15.06 33.84 5.84
CA LYS A 453 15.66 35.17 5.93
C LYS A 453 17.10 35.01 6.41
N THR A 454 18.04 35.14 5.50
CA THR A 454 19.47 35.30 5.78
C THR A 454 19.83 36.79 5.70
N ASP A 455 21.08 37.15 6.00
CA ASP A 455 21.60 38.52 5.86
C ASP A 455 21.26 39.15 4.49
N GLU A 456 21.32 40.49 4.39
CA GLU A 456 20.79 41.34 3.28
C GLU A 456 21.13 40.92 1.82
N ASN A 457 22.03 39.95 1.62
CA ASN A 457 22.55 39.54 0.33
C ASN A 457 21.96 38.24 -0.25
N PHE A 458 21.19 37.48 0.53
CA PHE A 458 20.69 36.16 0.10
C PHE A 458 19.20 36.00 0.40
N LEU A 459 18.47 35.44 -0.56
CA LEU A 459 17.11 34.96 -0.41
C LEU A 459 17.07 33.48 -0.79
N ILE A 460 16.95 32.61 0.20
CA ILE A 460 16.85 31.17 -0.04
C ILE A 460 15.39 30.76 0.03
N ARG A 461 14.94 30.07 -1.01
CA ARG A 461 13.62 29.49 -1.10
C ARG A 461 13.79 27.98 -1.30
N VAL A 462 13.19 27.18 -0.42
CA VAL A 462 13.24 25.72 -0.53
C VAL A 462 11.85 25.19 -0.79
N ARG A 463 11.76 24.24 -1.73
CA ARG A 463 10.54 23.53 -2.05
C ARG A 463 10.84 22.03 -2.16
N SER A 464 10.07 21.20 -1.46
CA SER A 464 9.98 19.77 -1.80
C SER A 464 9.08 19.63 -3.02
N VAL A 465 9.57 18.94 -4.05
CA VAL A 465 8.81 18.69 -5.29
C VAL A 465 7.85 17.54 -5.05
N SER A 466 6.69 17.80 -4.45
CA SER A 466 5.61 16.81 -4.47
C SER A 466 4.94 16.81 -5.86
N SER A 467 4.82 15.62 -6.44
CA SER A 467 4.38 15.35 -7.81
C SER A 467 2.86 15.52 -8.02
N ARG A 468 2.30 16.70 -7.73
CA ARG A 468 0.87 16.99 -7.98
C ARG A 468 0.57 17.60 -9.35
N ASN A 469 1.59 17.88 -10.17
CA ASN A 469 1.40 18.41 -11.54
C ASN A 469 1.14 17.30 -12.58
N PHE A 470 0.28 16.34 -12.24
CA PHE A 470 -0.33 15.42 -13.21
C PHE A 470 -1.83 15.69 -13.25
N LEU A 471 -2.17 16.82 -13.85
CA LEU A 471 -3.47 17.06 -14.47
C LEU A 471 -3.17 17.30 -15.95
N ILE A 472 -3.43 16.29 -16.78
CA ILE A 472 -3.79 16.48 -18.19
C ILE A 472 -5.24 16.04 -18.30
#